data_AF-A0A0R2D614-F1
#
_entry.id   AF-A0A0R2D614-F1
#
_cell.length_a   1.000
_cell.length_b   1.000
_cell.length_c   1.000
_cell.angle_alpha   90.00
_cell.angle_beta   90.00
_cell.angle_gamma   90.00
#
_symmetry.space_group_name_H-M   'P 1'
#
loop_
_entity.id
_entity.type
_entity.pdbx_description
1 polymer ?
#
loop_
_entity_poly.entity_id
_entity_poly.type
_entity_poly.pdbx_seq_one_letter_code
_entity_poly.pdbx_strand_id
1 'polypeptide(L)'
;MGIPISSELLDGCVLALLADKDYYGYLITQQIKQTITISESTLYPVLRRLKKNGALETYDQPYKGRNRRYYRITPAGTQRLAEIRLDWESYKHRVDWLLKKEGTENDDASLLR
;
A
#
# COMPACT_ATOMS: atom_id res chain seq x y z
N MET A 1 -12.15 -4.05 14.73
CA MET A 1 -12.02 -2.78 13.97
C MET A 1 -10.54 -2.43 13.92
N GLY A 2 -9.95 -2.36 12.72
CA GLY A 2 -8.55 -2.01 12.53
C GLY A 2 -8.37 -0.54 12.14
N ILE A 3 -7.14 -0.05 12.19
CA ILE A 3 -6.79 1.29 11.70
C ILE A 3 -7.08 1.34 10.19
N PRO A 4 -7.88 2.31 9.70
CA PRO A 4 -8.17 2.42 8.27
C PRO A 4 -6.90 2.72 7.47
N ILE A 5 -6.76 2.09 6.31
CA ILE A 5 -5.63 2.33 5.40
C ILE A 5 -5.89 3.57 4.53
N SER A 6 -4.88 4.41 4.37
CA SER A 6 -4.95 5.56 3.46
C SER A 6 -4.94 5.10 1.99
N SER A 7 -5.43 5.96 1.10
CA SER A 7 -5.42 5.67 -0.34
C SER A 7 -4.02 5.47 -0.91
N GLU A 8 -3.05 6.23 -0.40
CA GLU A 8 -1.64 6.15 -0.80
C GLU A 8 -0.97 4.85 -0.35
N LEU A 9 -1.23 4.39 0.88
CA LEU A 9 -0.74 3.09 1.32
C LEU A 9 -1.40 1.95 0.56
N LEU A 10 -2.68 2.07 0.21
CA LEU A 10 -3.35 1.08 -0.62
C LEU A 10 -2.78 1.03 -2.05
N ASP A 11 -2.41 2.18 -2.63
CA ASP A 11 -1.66 2.24 -3.88
C ASP A 11 -0.32 1.48 -3.74
N GLY A 12 0.40 1.72 -2.64
CA GLY A 12 1.63 1.01 -2.30
C GLY A 12 1.45 -0.51 -2.18
N CYS A 13 0.37 -0.98 -1.54
CA CYS A 13 0.09 -2.40 -1.40
C CYS A 13 -0.19 -3.08 -2.75
N VAL A 14 -0.94 -2.42 -3.63
CA VAL A 14 -1.22 -2.95 -4.98
C VAL A 14 0.06 -3.00 -5.82
N LEU A 15 0.87 -1.94 -5.79
CA LEU A 15 2.15 -1.91 -6.50
C LEU A 15 3.12 -2.95 -5.94
N ALA A 16 3.19 -3.12 -4.62
CA ALA A 16 4.04 -4.13 -3.99
C ALA A 16 3.66 -5.55 -4.40
N LEU A 17 2.37 -5.87 -4.47
CA LEU A 17 1.88 -7.16 -4.96
C LEU A 17 2.29 -7.40 -6.42
N LEU A 18 2.17 -6.39 -7.27
CA LEU A 18 2.49 -6.48 -8.70
C LEU A 18 3.99 -6.38 -9.01
N ALA A 19 4.82 -5.99 -8.04
CA ALA A 19 6.27 -6.00 -8.17
C ALA A 19 6.86 -7.42 -8.14
N ASP A 20 6.17 -8.37 -7.50
CA ASP A 20 6.57 -9.78 -7.49
C ASP A 20 6.10 -10.50 -8.76
N LYS A 21 4.84 -10.28 -9.15
CA LYS A 21 4.23 -10.95 -10.31
C LYS A 21 3.03 -10.22 -10.88
N ASP A 22 2.81 -10.36 -12.18
CA ASP A 22 1.58 -9.92 -12.85
C ASP A 22 0.36 -10.74 -12.39
N TYR A 23 -0.73 -10.04 -12.06
CA TYR A 23 -1.99 -10.65 -11.64
C TYR A 23 -3.17 -10.13 -12.45
N TYR A 24 -4.16 -10.99 -12.69
CA TYR A 24 -5.45 -10.52 -13.20
C TYR A 24 -6.28 -9.91 -12.09
N GLY A 25 -7.14 -8.93 -12.46
CA GLY A 25 -7.79 -8.03 -11.50
C GLY A 25 -8.48 -8.71 -10.30
N TYR A 26 -9.15 -9.84 -10.52
CA TYR A 26 -9.78 -10.58 -9.42
C TYR A 26 -8.76 -11.17 -8.42
N LEU A 27 -7.61 -11.68 -8.88
CA LEU A 27 -6.59 -12.20 -7.97
C LEU A 27 -5.97 -11.08 -7.13
N ILE A 28 -5.72 -9.91 -7.71
CA ILE A 28 -5.25 -8.74 -6.96
C ILE A 28 -6.18 -8.48 -5.79
N THR A 29 -7.49 -8.44 -6.06
CA THR A 29 -8.49 -8.20 -5.02
C THR A 29 -8.50 -9.28 -3.95
N GLN A 30 -8.36 -10.55 -4.32
CA GLN A 30 -8.30 -11.64 -3.34
C GLN A 30 -7.04 -11.55 -2.46
N GLN A 31 -5.87 -11.30 -3.05
CA GLN A 31 -4.60 -11.21 -2.32
C GLN A 31 -4.58 -10.03 -1.34
N ILE A 32 -5.03 -8.85 -1.78
CA ILE A 32 -5.06 -7.68 -0.89
C ILE A 32 -6.04 -7.89 0.27
N LYS A 33 -7.21 -8.48 0.02
CA LYS A 33 -8.22 -8.73 1.07
C LYS A 33 -7.79 -9.75 2.13
N GLN A 34 -6.83 -10.63 1.81
CA GLN A 34 -6.26 -11.56 2.79
C GLN A 34 -5.36 -10.85 3.82
N THR A 35 -4.77 -9.71 3.43
CA THR A 35 -3.84 -8.97 4.28
C THR A 35 -4.49 -7.73 4.91
N ILE A 36 -5.43 -7.10 4.22
CA ILE A 36 -6.03 -5.80 4.60
C ILE A 36 -7.54 -5.88 4.52
N THR A 37 -8.23 -5.41 5.56
CA THR A 37 -9.69 -5.37 5.61
C THR A 37 -10.25 -4.24 4.74
N ILE A 38 -10.51 -4.50 3.45
CA ILE A 38 -11.13 -3.55 2.51
C ILE A 38 -12.22 -4.20 1.64
N SER A 39 -13.13 -3.38 1.11
CA SER A 39 -14.16 -3.80 0.15
C SER A 39 -13.62 -3.85 -1.29
N GLU A 40 -14.28 -4.63 -2.15
CA GLU A 40 -13.95 -4.68 -3.57
C GLU A 40 -14.22 -3.35 -4.29
N SER A 41 -15.24 -2.61 -3.81
CA SER A 41 -15.58 -1.27 -4.31
C SER A 41 -14.44 -0.25 -4.14
N THR A 42 -13.50 -0.49 -3.22
CA THR A 42 -12.33 0.37 -2.98
C THR A 42 -11.16 0.04 -3.92
N LEU A 43 -11.00 -1.23 -4.31
CA LEU A 43 -9.84 -1.68 -5.09
C LEU A 43 -9.92 -1.36 -6.59
N TYR A 44 -11.10 -1.43 -7.20
CA TYR A 44 -11.23 -1.10 -8.63
C TYR A 44 -10.88 0.37 -8.93
N PRO A 45 -11.31 1.37 -8.12
CA PRO A 45 -10.85 2.75 -8.26
C PRO A 45 -9.32 2.91 -8.14
N VAL A 46 -8.68 2.14 -7.25
CA VAL A 46 -7.21 2.14 -7.09
C VAL A 46 -6.53 1.66 -8.37
N LEU A 47 -6.95 0.51 -8.91
CA LEU A 47 -6.40 -0.01 -10.17
C LEU A 47 -6.58 0.97 -11.34
N ARG A 48 -7.75 1.61 -11.42
CA ARG A 48 -8.04 2.62 -12.45
C ARG A 48 -7.13 3.84 -12.32
N ARG A 49 -6.92 4.35 -11.10
CA ARG A 49 -6.04 5.50 -10.84
C ARG A 49 -4.59 5.17 -11.13
N LEU A 50 -4.08 4.05 -10.64
CA LEU A 50 -2.70 3.63 -10.89
C LEU A 50 -2.42 3.43 -12.37
N LYS A 51 -3.36 2.85 -13.11
CA LYS A 51 -3.28 2.77 -14.58
C LYS A 51 -3.29 4.15 -15.23
N LYS A 52 -4.22 5.03 -14.83
CA LYS A 52 -4.33 6.40 -15.37
C LYS A 52 -3.04 7.20 -15.17
N ASN A 53 -2.35 6.99 -14.04
CA ASN A 53 -1.11 7.67 -13.70
C ASN A 53 0.14 7.00 -14.30
N GLY A 54 -0.03 5.97 -15.15
CA GLY A 54 1.07 5.26 -15.79
C GLY A 54 1.86 4.33 -14.87
N ALA A 55 1.43 4.12 -13.63
CA ALA A 55 2.08 3.22 -12.68
C ALA A 55 1.79 1.73 -12.99
N LEU A 56 0.68 1.46 -13.67
CA LEU A 56 0.30 0.12 -14.13
C LEU A 56 -0.02 0.14 -15.62
N GLU A 57 0.29 -0.98 -16.29
CA GLU A 57 -0.21 -1.31 -17.61
C GLU A 57 -1.09 -2.55 -17.57
N THR A 58 -1.85 -2.80 -18.65
CA THR A 58 -2.73 -3.96 -18.74
C THR A 58 -2.59 -4.67 -20.06
N TYR A 59 -2.65 -5.99 -20.02
CA TYR A 59 -2.71 -6.84 -21.21
C TYR A 59 -3.73 -7.97 -20.98
N ASP A 60 -4.26 -8.54 -22.06
CA ASP A 60 -5.18 -9.68 -21.97
C ASP A 60 -4.42 -10.99 -22.20
N GLN A 61 -4.70 -12.00 -21.38
CA GLN A 61 -4.11 -13.33 -21.49
C GLN A 61 -5.17 -14.42 -21.22
N PRO A 62 -5.19 -15.51 -22.00
CA PRO A 62 -6.06 -16.66 -21.72
C PRO A 62 -5.76 -17.28 -20.36
N TYR A 63 -6.81 -17.51 -19.58
CA TYR A 63 -6.72 -18.24 -18.32
C TYR A 63 -8.01 -19.02 -18.06
N LYS A 64 -7.88 -20.35 -17.93
CA LYS A 64 -9.01 -21.29 -17.74
C LYS A 64 -10.15 -21.07 -18.76
N GLY A 65 -9.79 -21.03 -20.05
CA GLY A 65 -10.75 -20.93 -21.15
C GLY A 65 -11.39 -19.55 -21.35
N ARG A 66 -10.96 -18.51 -20.64
CA ARG A 66 -11.45 -17.14 -20.81
C ARG A 66 -10.28 -16.16 -20.84
N ASN A 67 -10.36 -15.12 -21.67
CA ASN A 67 -9.41 -14.01 -21.59
C ASN A 67 -9.61 -13.24 -20.29
N ARG A 68 -8.50 -13.00 -19.57
CA ARG A 68 -8.46 -12.21 -18.35
C ARG A 68 -7.52 -11.04 -18.56
N ARG A 69 -7.90 -9.90 -17.98
CA ARG A 69 -7.06 -8.71 -17.97
C ARG A 69 -6.07 -8.76 -16.83
N TYR A 70 -4.80 -8.88 -17.18
CA TYR A 70 -3.67 -8.81 -16.28
C TYR A 70 -3.22 -7.37 -16.11
N TYR A 71 -2.66 -7.09 -14.94
CA TYR A 71 -2.00 -5.85 -14.60
C TYR A 71 -0.52 -6.14 -14.40
N ARG A 72 0.32 -5.23 -14.86
CA ARG A 72 1.77 -5.24 -14.68
C ARG A 72 2.22 -3.90 -14.14
N ILE A 73 3.19 -3.92 -13.23
CA ILE A 73 3.85 -2.71 -12.76
C ILE A 73 4.79 -2.14 -13.83
N THR A 74 4.75 -0.84 -14.04
CA THR A 74 5.65 -0.15 -14.98
C THR A 74 6.92 0.32 -14.27
N PRO A 75 7.95 0.82 -14.99
CA PRO A 75 9.09 1.49 -14.36
C PRO A 75 8.66 2.68 -13.49
N ALA A 76 7.69 3.49 -13.94
CA ALA A 76 7.12 4.59 -13.17
C ALA A 76 6.39 4.08 -11.90
N GLY A 77 5.68 2.95 -12.00
CA GLY A 77 5.06 2.31 -10.85
C GLY A 77 6.07 1.79 -9.82
N THR A 78 7.21 1.28 -10.29
CA THR A 78 8.30 0.80 -9.44
C THR A 78 8.95 1.96 -8.69
N GLN A 79 9.19 3.09 -9.35
CA GLN A 79 9.65 4.31 -8.69
C GLN A 79 8.64 4.80 -7.65
N ARG A 80 7.35 4.84 -8.01
CA ARG A 80 6.29 5.25 -7.10
C ARG A 80 6.19 4.35 -5.87
N LEU A 81 6.36 3.04 -6.04
CA LEU A 81 6.42 2.09 -4.94
C LEU A 81 7.60 2.37 -4.00
N ALA A 82 8.77 2.72 -4.55
CA ALA A 82 9.93 3.06 -3.74
C ALA A 82 9.68 4.33 -2.89
N GLU A 83 9.07 5.36 -3.47
CA GLU A 83 8.67 6.57 -2.74
C GLU A 83 7.71 6.26 -1.59
N ILE A 84 6.63 5.52 -1.87
CA ILE A 84 5.64 5.15 -0.85
C ILE A 84 6.27 4.34 0.28
N ARG A 85 7.24 3.46 -0.02
CA ARG A 85 7.97 2.70 1.01
C ARG A 85 8.79 3.61 1.93
N LEU A 86 9.48 4.60 1.37
CA LEU A 86 10.26 5.57 2.15
C LEU A 86 9.34 6.41 3.04
N ASP A 87 8.24 6.91 2.48
CA ASP A 87 7.26 7.71 3.20
C ASP A 87 6.60 6.92 4.33
N TRP A 88 6.24 5.66 4.07
CA TRP A 88 5.69 4.75 5.07
C TRP A 88 6.67 4.49 6.20
N GLU A 89 7.93 4.19 5.89
CA GLU A 89 8.94 3.90 6.91
C GLU A 89 9.17 5.11 7.83
N SER A 90 9.25 6.30 7.21
CA SER A 90 9.36 7.57 7.92
C SER A 90 8.15 7.86 8.82
N TYR A 91 6.94 7.65 8.29
CA TYR A 91 5.69 7.83 9.04
C TYR A 91 5.58 6.85 10.20
N LYS A 92 5.80 5.56 9.95
CA LYS A 92 5.81 4.49 10.95
C LYS A 92 6.76 4.82 12.10
N HIS A 93 8.00 5.22 11.80
CA HIS A 93 8.96 5.59 12.85
C HIS A 93 8.52 6.77 13.72
N ARG A 94 7.96 7.83 13.11
CA ARG A 94 7.46 8.98 13.88
C ARG A 94 6.28 8.60 14.78
N VAL A 95 5.34 7.81 14.25
CA VAL A 95 4.18 7.34 15.03
C VAL A 95 4.61 6.40 16.14
N ASP A 96 5.47 5.42 15.84
CA ASP A 96 6.02 4.51 16.83
C ASP A 96 6.76 5.26 17.94
N TRP A 97 7.57 6.26 17.59
CA TRP A 97 8.28 7.09 18.57
C TRP A 97 7.31 7.85 19.48
N LEU A 98 6.24 8.44 18.93
CA LEU A 98 5.21 9.14 19.71
C LEU A 98 4.44 8.19 20.62
N LEU A 99 4.03 7.02 20.13
CA LEU A 99 3.23 6.05 20.88
C LEU A 99 4.03 5.30 21.93
N LYS A 100 5.34 5.08 21.72
CA LYS A 100 6.25 4.43 22.66
C LYS A 100 6.91 5.41 23.64
N LYS A 101 6.58 6.70 23.55
CA LYS A 101 7.02 7.69 24.54
C LYS A 101 6.29 7.42 25.86
N GLU A 102 6.74 6.43 26.61
CA GLU A 102 6.44 6.33 28.04
C GLU A 102 6.94 7.63 28.70
N GLY A 103 6.10 8.24 29.53
CA GLY A 103 6.27 9.59 30.04
C GLY A 103 7.64 9.83 30.66
N THR A 104 8.49 10.59 29.97
CA THR A 104 9.53 11.39 30.62
C THR A 104 8.88 12.67 31.15
N GLU A 105 8.04 12.52 32.18
CA GLU A 105 7.81 13.55 33.19
C GLU A 105 8.42 12.99 34.48
N ASN A 106 9.71 13.26 34.78
CA ASN A 106 10.16 13.53 36.16
C ASN A 106 11.63 13.95 36.38
N ASP A 107 12.32 14.70 35.50
CA ASP A 107 13.72 15.12 35.78
C ASP A 107 13.97 16.64 35.91
N ASP A 108 12.93 17.48 35.93
CA ASP A 108 13.08 18.93 36.18
C ASP A 108 12.81 19.37 37.64
N ALA A 109 12.55 18.44 38.57
CA ALA A 109 12.35 18.78 39.98
C ALA A 109 13.66 18.85 40.82
N SER A 110 14.82 18.61 40.21
CA SER A 110 16.11 18.48 40.90
C SER A 110 16.98 19.74 40.85
N LEU A 111 16.58 20.79 40.12
CA LEU A 111 17.39 22.01 39.90
C LEU A 111 16.91 23.26 40.66
N LEU A 112 15.99 23.10 41.63
CA LEU A 112 15.55 24.21 42.51
C LEU A 112 15.73 23.89 44.01
N ARG A 113 16.89 23.35 44.39
CA ARG A 113 17.38 23.39 45.77
C ARG A 113 18.77 23.97 45.84
#